data_AF-A0A0B7FHQ6-F1
#
_entry.id   AF-A0A0B7FHQ6-F1
#
_cell.length_a   1.000
_cell.length_b   1.000
_cell.length_c   1.000
_cell.angle_alpha   90.00
_cell.angle_beta   90.00
_cell.angle_gamma   90.00
#
_symmetry.space_group_name_H-M   'P 1'
#
loop_
_entity.id
_entity.type
_entity.pdbx_description
1 polymer ?
#
loop_
_entity_poly.entity_id
_entity_poly.type
_entity_poly.pdbx_seq_one_letter_code
_entity_poly.pdbx_strand_id
1 'polypeptide(L)'
;MTSTIASALPIVTLSPSTLLSLYTLCVVGTTALLAIWGPQLISSIRDLVYTGPILGSNPNPNPSPEPELLVEKPAEEKKEEEQGKKWKRKTQVWQYGWRDAEPPQVRKKEDENLVFVAIERYGGNSGQEDHMWIEINSQPLNELLKSEFKYLLEGLLDDDPGVDARELYVSRERLAELAAMAPPEEELQLKSNLDGVETKKSEDDQPAKEQNDKSIDKTGPRDHITIPDESIITPLELSKTDYNQALREIKLLYEFIIDEFQKVDDKLKRLTADGMISWKLLWAFIRRGQRLETSHSSTGEKQGFIMTSWEYSTDCTGTPVFLVHGRWLEWTGYRYTQQAITRQIPDFAGLKKSADLPVQHLSSESFEELTARGRTYIKYAGIHHLNYTSNIIVDDKKIRAEGRLMVDVASYRRMNPNADRWDYDDPRHFSSRRARENMASSRTTMAENDEDIIILPPTLHGYSFVAKTWGEIIVEHLSPVPFQPHIFNHLVLRDDYKNMIRSLVDAHAGKGESALLTDVVSGKGGGLVVVLHGKPGKQFLRPEQWTKNGA
;
A
#
# COMPACT_ATOMS: atom_id res chain seq x y z
N MET A 1 6.65 -42.27 -58.62
CA MET A 1 6.53 -43.38 -57.65
C MET A 1 7.72 -43.29 -56.71
N THR A 2 7.51 -43.02 -55.43
CA THR A 2 8.55 -42.96 -54.40
C THR A 2 7.91 -43.40 -53.08
N SER A 3 8.30 -44.57 -52.57
CA SER A 3 7.62 -45.24 -51.46
C SER A 3 8.11 -44.78 -50.09
N THR A 4 7.17 -44.46 -49.21
CA THR A 4 7.43 -44.23 -47.78
C THR A 4 7.98 -45.50 -47.13
N ILE A 5 9.05 -45.37 -46.34
CA ILE A 5 9.45 -46.39 -45.35
C ILE A 5 9.57 -45.66 -44.01
N ALA A 6 8.59 -45.87 -43.13
CA ALA A 6 8.64 -45.41 -41.75
C ALA A 6 9.03 -46.59 -40.85
N SER A 7 10.13 -46.46 -40.10
CA SER A 7 10.58 -47.48 -39.16
C SER A 7 9.74 -47.42 -37.88
N ALA A 8 8.81 -48.36 -37.72
CA ALA A 8 8.05 -48.50 -36.48
C ALA A 8 8.93 -49.07 -35.36
N LEU A 9 9.18 -48.27 -34.31
CA LEU A 9 9.73 -48.76 -33.05
C LEU A 9 8.60 -49.38 -32.19
N PRO A 10 8.86 -50.46 -31.44
CA PRO A 10 7.84 -51.11 -30.64
C PRO A 10 7.47 -50.25 -29.41
N ILE A 11 6.20 -49.84 -29.31
CA ILE A 11 5.66 -49.15 -28.14
C ILE A 11 5.41 -50.18 -27.04
N VAL A 12 6.30 -50.24 -26.04
CA VAL A 12 6.12 -51.08 -24.86
C VAL A 12 5.24 -50.37 -23.83
N THR A 13 4.03 -50.88 -23.62
CA THR A 13 3.10 -50.36 -22.61
C THR A 13 3.51 -50.81 -21.20
N LEU A 14 4.20 -49.95 -20.46
CA LEU A 14 4.53 -50.18 -19.05
C LEU A 14 3.27 -50.13 -18.17
N SER A 15 3.25 -50.94 -17.10
CA SER A 15 2.16 -50.89 -16.12
C SER A 15 2.27 -49.64 -15.25
N PRO A 16 1.15 -49.11 -14.67
CA PRO A 16 1.21 -47.96 -13.77
C PRO A 16 2.16 -48.16 -12.57
N SER A 17 2.29 -49.40 -12.07
CA SER A 17 3.23 -49.75 -11.00
C SER A 17 4.70 -49.72 -11.43
N THR A 18 5.03 -50.17 -12.64
CA THR A 18 6.39 -50.04 -13.18
C THR A 18 6.73 -48.59 -13.53
N LEU A 19 5.77 -47.81 -14.01
CA LEU A 19 5.92 -46.38 -14.27
C LEU A 19 6.21 -45.59 -12.98
N LEU A 20 5.48 -45.88 -11.89
CA LEU A 20 5.73 -45.25 -10.59
C LEU A 20 7.11 -45.63 -10.02
N SER A 21 7.52 -46.89 -10.12
CA SER A 21 8.86 -47.35 -9.69
C SER A 21 9.99 -46.78 -10.54
N LEU A 22 9.78 -46.56 -11.83
CA LEU A 22 10.74 -45.84 -12.69
C LEU A 22 10.83 -44.37 -12.27
N TYR A 23 9.71 -43.71 -12.01
CA TYR A 23 9.68 -42.32 -11.57
C TYR A 23 10.40 -42.13 -10.22
N THR A 24 10.13 -42.97 -9.22
CA THR A 24 10.82 -42.89 -7.92
C THR A 24 12.31 -43.18 -8.06
N LEU A 25 12.72 -44.15 -8.88
CA LEU A 25 14.14 -44.44 -9.14
C LEU A 25 14.84 -43.29 -9.89
N CYS A 26 14.17 -42.61 -10.82
CA CYS A 26 14.67 -41.37 -11.43
C CYS A 26 14.81 -40.22 -10.41
N VAL A 27 13.82 -40.01 -9.53
CA VAL A 27 13.88 -38.97 -8.48
C VAL A 27 15.00 -39.26 -7.46
N VAL A 28 15.17 -40.51 -7.03
CA VAL A 28 16.27 -40.90 -6.13
C VAL A 28 17.63 -40.81 -6.85
N GLY A 29 17.71 -41.21 -8.12
CA GLY A 29 18.92 -41.09 -8.92
C GLY A 29 19.36 -39.64 -9.14
N THR A 30 18.43 -38.76 -9.50
CA THR A 30 18.72 -37.32 -9.70
C THR A 30 19.07 -36.60 -8.40
N THR A 31 18.39 -36.89 -7.28
CA THR A 31 18.74 -36.28 -5.98
C THR A 31 20.08 -36.79 -5.45
N ALA A 32 20.42 -38.07 -5.64
CA ALA A 32 21.75 -38.60 -5.33
C ALA A 32 22.85 -37.99 -6.22
N LEU A 33 22.61 -37.84 -7.53
CA LEU A 33 23.55 -37.18 -8.44
C LEU A 33 23.78 -35.71 -8.06
N LEU A 34 22.72 -34.96 -7.72
CA LEU A 34 22.84 -33.57 -7.26
C LEU A 34 23.55 -33.47 -5.90
N ALA A 35 23.33 -34.40 -4.98
CA ALA A 35 24.02 -34.41 -3.69
C ALA A 35 25.53 -34.71 -3.82
N ILE A 36 25.92 -35.62 -4.74
CA ILE A 36 27.32 -36.04 -4.93
C ILE A 36 28.08 -35.03 -5.81
N TRP A 37 27.50 -34.58 -6.92
CA TRP A 37 28.17 -33.77 -7.93
C TRP A 37 27.82 -32.28 -7.89
N GLY A 38 26.70 -31.88 -7.26
CA GLY A 38 26.27 -30.49 -7.15
C GLY A 38 27.34 -29.54 -6.59
N PRO A 39 28.06 -29.90 -5.50
CA PRO A 39 29.15 -29.07 -4.98
C PRO A 39 30.28 -28.84 -5.98
N GLN A 40 30.64 -29.86 -6.76
CA GLN A 40 31.69 -29.77 -7.80
C GLN A 40 31.19 -29.01 -9.04
N LEU A 41 29.92 -29.17 -9.42
CA LEU A 41 29.33 -28.41 -10.52
C LEU A 41 29.29 -26.91 -10.19
N ILE A 42 28.91 -26.56 -8.96
CA ILE A 42 28.86 -25.18 -8.48
C ILE A 42 30.27 -24.57 -8.36
N SER A 43 31.29 -25.34 -7.94
CA SER A 43 32.68 -24.85 -7.98
C SER A 43 33.16 -24.66 -9.42
N SER A 44 32.92 -25.61 -10.33
CA SER A 44 33.34 -25.46 -11.74
C SER A 44 32.66 -24.29 -12.45
N ILE A 45 31.38 -24.02 -12.17
CA ILE A 45 30.68 -22.84 -12.69
C ILE A 45 31.24 -21.55 -12.10
N ARG A 46 31.55 -21.54 -10.79
CA ARG A 46 32.21 -20.39 -10.13
C ARG A 46 33.57 -20.09 -10.76
N ASP A 47 34.41 -21.11 -10.93
CA ASP A 47 35.74 -20.94 -11.51
C ASP A 47 35.67 -20.47 -12.97
N LEU A 48 34.70 -20.95 -13.77
CA LEU A 48 34.46 -20.51 -15.14
C LEU A 48 34.03 -19.03 -15.23
N VAL A 49 33.24 -18.54 -14.26
CA VAL A 49 32.83 -17.12 -14.16
C VAL A 49 33.99 -16.22 -13.74
N TYR A 50 34.94 -16.71 -12.93
CA TYR A 50 36.12 -15.94 -12.50
C TYR A 50 37.36 -16.09 -13.40
N THR A 51 37.35 -16.96 -14.42
CA THR A 51 38.51 -17.21 -15.31
C THR A 51 38.18 -17.22 -16.82
N GLY A 52 37.46 -16.19 -17.29
CA GLY A 52 37.32 -15.87 -18.72
C GLY A 52 38.43 -14.94 -19.24
N PRO A 53 38.98 -15.13 -20.47
CA PRO A 53 40.25 -14.50 -20.89
C PRO A 53 40.12 -13.10 -21.53
N ILE A 54 41.17 -12.29 -21.37
CA ILE A 54 41.35 -10.99 -22.04
C ILE A 54 41.95 -11.19 -23.45
N LEU A 55 41.19 -10.84 -24.47
CA LEU A 55 41.59 -10.68 -25.89
C LEU A 55 40.65 -9.62 -26.51
N GLY A 56 41.07 -8.66 -27.34
CA GLY A 56 42.40 -8.22 -27.77
C GLY A 56 42.25 -6.93 -28.61
N SER A 57 43.24 -6.04 -28.65
CA SER A 57 43.09 -4.68 -29.18
C SER A 57 43.26 -4.55 -30.70
N ASN A 58 42.48 -3.63 -31.32
CA ASN A 58 42.92 -2.76 -32.43
C ASN A 58 41.93 -1.57 -32.64
N PRO A 59 42.25 -0.52 -33.44
CA PRO A 59 42.16 0.84 -32.90
C PRO A 59 41.12 1.77 -33.57
N ASN A 60 41.05 2.97 -33.02
CA ASN A 60 40.17 4.10 -33.37
C ASN A 60 40.33 4.59 -34.84
N PRO A 61 39.32 5.28 -35.38
CA PRO A 61 39.52 6.72 -35.57
C PRO A 61 38.32 7.62 -35.17
N ASN A 62 38.66 8.70 -34.45
CA ASN A 62 37.95 9.94 -34.11
C ASN A 62 36.52 10.18 -34.64
N PRO A 63 35.70 10.83 -33.79
CA PRO A 63 35.46 12.27 -33.98
C PRO A 63 36.28 13.18 -33.04
N SER A 64 36.22 14.48 -33.31
CA SER A 64 37.06 15.57 -32.74
C SER A 64 36.72 15.93 -31.27
N PRO A 65 37.62 16.61 -30.54
CA PRO A 65 37.48 16.83 -29.11
C PRO A 65 36.59 18.03 -28.75
N GLU A 66 35.72 17.83 -27.76
CA GLU A 66 35.25 18.86 -26.83
C GLU A 66 36.05 18.72 -25.52
N PRO A 67 36.18 19.79 -24.70
CA PRO A 67 37.36 19.96 -23.85
C PRO A 67 37.42 19.00 -22.66
N GLU A 68 38.64 18.61 -22.32
CA GLU A 68 38.96 18.01 -21.03
C GLU A 68 38.65 19.02 -19.91
N LEU A 69 37.44 18.92 -19.34
CA LEU A 69 37.22 19.38 -17.98
C LEU A 69 38.08 18.51 -17.08
N LEU A 70 39.23 19.06 -16.70
CA LEU A 70 40.13 18.48 -15.72
C LEU A 70 39.31 18.03 -14.51
N VAL A 71 39.40 16.74 -14.18
CA VAL A 71 38.92 16.25 -12.88
C VAL A 71 39.88 16.79 -11.83
N GLU A 72 39.63 18.04 -11.43
CA GLU A 72 40.15 18.56 -10.18
C GLU A 72 39.69 17.58 -9.10
N LYS A 73 40.66 16.89 -8.49
CA LYS A 73 40.42 16.28 -7.18
C LYS A 73 39.84 17.39 -6.31
N PRO A 74 38.75 17.15 -5.56
CA PRO A 74 38.18 18.18 -4.70
C PRO A 74 39.31 18.71 -3.83
N ALA A 75 39.57 20.02 -3.92
CA ALA A 75 40.58 20.65 -3.11
C ALA A 75 40.26 20.36 -1.64
N GLU A 76 41.28 20.16 -0.82
CA GLU A 76 41.09 20.08 0.63
C GLU A 76 40.66 21.46 1.13
N GLU A 77 39.35 21.73 1.07
CA GLU A 77 38.74 22.87 1.74
C GLU A 77 39.13 22.79 3.21
N LYS A 78 39.86 23.82 3.65
CA LYS A 78 40.42 23.86 4.99
C LYS A 78 39.29 23.83 6.00
N LYS A 79 39.19 22.72 6.73
CA LYS A 79 38.33 22.61 7.90
C LYS A 79 38.77 23.65 8.92
N GLU A 80 38.07 24.77 8.96
CA GLU A 80 38.11 25.64 10.14
C GLU A 80 37.61 24.83 11.34
N GLU A 81 38.28 24.94 12.48
CA GLU A 81 37.83 24.24 13.68
C GLU A 81 36.54 24.89 14.18
N GLU A 82 35.40 24.22 13.99
CA GLU A 82 34.06 24.70 14.38
C GLU A 82 33.83 24.65 15.90
N GLN A 83 34.75 25.23 16.68
CA GLN A 83 34.72 25.26 18.13
C GLN A 83 33.45 25.97 18.63
N GLY A 84 32.47 25.19 19.11
CA GLY A 84 31.21 25.67 19.68
C GLY A 84 29.94 25.25 18.93
N LYS A 85 30.02 24.61 17.76
CA LYS A 85 28.83 24.04 17.11
C LYS A 85 28.34 22.79 17.84
N LYS A 86 27.01 22.66 17.96
CA LYS A 86 26.32 21.48 18.53
C LYS A 86 26.14 20.32 17.53
N TRP A 87 26.68 20.45 16.32
CA TRP A 87 26.70 19.43 15.27
C TRP A 87 28.01 19.55 14.47
N LYS A 88 28.36 18.51 13.69
CA LYS A 88 29.46 18.57 12.70
C LYS A 88 29.17 17.71 11.47
N ARG A 89 29.84 18.01 10.35
CA ARG A 89 29.84 17.16 9.14
C ARG A 89 30.95 16.09 9.21
N LYS A 90 30.65 14.89 8.70
CA LYS A 90 31.57 13.79 8.42
C LYS A 90 31.35 13.31 6.98
N THR A 91 32.39 12.72 6.39
CA THR A 91 32.32 12.02 5.10
C THR A 91 32.71 10.56 5.33
N GLN A 92 31.90 9.61 4.85
CA GLN A 92 32.11 8.16 5.02
C GLN A 92 32.00 7.42 3.69
N VAL A 93 33.07 6.72 3.29
CA VAL A 93 33.08 5.92 2.06
C VAL A 93 32.82 4.46 2.39
N TRP A 94 31.75 3.90 1.84
CA TRP A 94 31.39 2.48 1.97
C TRP A 94 32.08 1.66 0.88
N GLN A 95 33.05 0.82 1.25
CA GLN A 95 33.63 -0.16 0.34
C GLN A 95 32.74 -1.41 0.28
N TYR A 96 31.96 -1.54 -0.79
CA TYR A 96 31.04 -2.67 -0.96
C TYR A 96 31.82 -3.95 -1.34
N GLY A 97 31.77 -4.97 -0.47
CA GLY A 97 32.43 -6.26 -0.67
C GLY A 97 31.83 -7.35 0.22
N TRP A 98 32.04 -8.62 -0.15
CA TRP A 98 31.46 -9.80 0.52
C TRP A 98 32.16 -10.19 1.84
N ARG A 99 32.51 -9.18 2.64
CA ARG A 99 32.97 -9.26 4.03
C ARG A 99 32.71 -7.90 4.66
N ASP A 100 31.90 -7.90 5.70
CA ASP A 100 31.81 -6.92 6.78
C ASP A 100 32.47 -5.56 6.45
N ALA A 101 31.76 -4.71 5.71
CA ALA A 101 32.09 -3.29 5.70
C ALA A 101 32.02 -2.82 7.16
N GLU A 102 33.12 -2.24 7.68
CA GLU A 102 33.21 -1.95 9.12
C GLU A 102 31.99 -1.11 9.56
N PRO A 103 31.19 -1.58 10.54
CA PRO A 103 30.07 -0.80 11.04
C PRO A 103 30.58 0.56 11.54
N PRO A 104 29.78 1.63 11.43
CA PRO A 104 30.24 3.01 11.59
C PRO A 104 31.12 3.15 12.83
N GLN A 105 32.42 3.43 12.61
CA GLN A 105 33.46 3.15 13.62
C GLN A 105 33.07 3.73 14.98
N VAL A 106 32.93 2.80 15.94
CA VAL A 106 32.33 2.96 17.28
C VAL A 106 32.40 4.40 17.76
N ARG A 107 31.22 5.04 17.90
CA ARG A 107 30.98 6.44 18.28
C ARG A 107 32.20 7.04 18.99
N LYS A 108 32.91 7.94 18.32
CA LYS A 108 34.07 8.57 18.94
C LYS A 108 33.55 9.37 20.13
N LYS A 109 34.27 9.38 21.26
CA LYS A 109 33.85 10.16 22.45
C LYS A 109 33.73 11.67 22.18
N GLU A 110 34.36 12.12 21.10
CA GLU A 110 34.26 13.46 20.49
C GLU A 110 32.93 13.73 19.74
N ASP A 111 32.09 12.70 19.57
CA ASP A 111 30.76 12.78 18.95
C ASP A 111 29.64 12.84 20.01
N GLU A 112 29.83 12.23 21.18
CA GLU A 112 28.81 12.04 22.23
C GLU A 112 28.23 13.36 22.79
N ASN A 113 29.00 14.45 22.72
CA ASN A 113 28.58 15.79 23.20
C ASN A 113 27.84 16.63 22.14
N LEU A 114 27.58 16.07 20.95
CA LEU A 114 26.83 16.73 19.88
C LEU A 114 25.36 16.34 19.94
N VAL A 115 24.49 17.18 19.36
CA VAL A 115 23.06 16.87 19.19
C VAL A 115 22.86 15.92 18.02
N PHE A 116 23.55 16.16 16.90
CA PHE A 116 23.56 15.32 15.71
C PHE A 116 24.88 15.43 14.94
N VAL A 117 25.11 14.48 14.03
CA VAL A 117 26.21 14.45 13.08
C VAL A 117 25.66 14.21 11.68
N ALA A 118 25.98 15.10 10.75
CA ALA A 118 25.63 14.92 9.34
C ALA A 118 26.73 14.10 8.64
N ILE A 119 26.37 12.97 8.03
CA ILE A 119 27.29 12.03 7.39
C ILE A 119 26.97 11.95 5.90
N GLU A 120 27.86 12.49 5.07
CA GLU A 120 27.84 12.27 3.62
C GLU A 120 28.36 10.85 3.35
N ARG A 121 27.50 9.98 2.82
CA ARG A 121 27.85 8.59 2.49
C ARG A 121 28.20 8.47 1.01
N TYR A 122 29.19 7.64 0.69
CA TYR A 122 29.63 7.41 -0.70
C TYR A 122 29.72 5.91 -1.02
N GLY A 123 28.98 5.44 -2.02
CA GLY A 123 29.02 4.07 -2.52
C GLY A 123 30.26 3.80 -3.35
N GLY A 124 31.29 3.20 -2.73
CA GLY A 124 32.67 3.22 -3.23
C GLY A 124 32.87 2.69 -4.66
N ASN A 125 32.41 1.46 -4.94
CA ASN A 125 32.64 0.82 -6.24
C ASN A 125 31.60 1.18 -7.33
N SER A 126 30.46 1.78 -6.97
CA SER A 126 29.45 2.21 -7.95
C SER A 126 29.59 3.68 -8.35
N GLY A 127 30.36 4.48 -7.60
CA GLY A 127 30.44 5.93 -7.80
C GLY A 127 29.12 6.67 -7.53
N GLN A 128 28.15 5.99 -6.91
CA GLN A 128 26.88 6.59 -6.54
C GLN A 128 27.04 7.34 -5.23
N GLU A 129 26.61 8.61 -5.25
CA GLU A 129 26.31 9.40 -4.06
C GLU A 129 25.28 8.61 -3.24
N ASP A 130 25.66 8.18 -2.04
CA ASP A 130 24.67 7.74 -1.07
C ASP A 130 24.19 8.99 -0.32
N HIS A 131 23.01 8.89 0.29
CA HIS A 131 22.30 10.04 0.82
C HIS A 131 22.95 10.57 2.11
N MET A 132 22.76 11.87 2.37
CA MET A 132 23.20 12.45 3.64
C MET A 132 22.39 11.85 4.79
N TRP A 133 23.09 11.20 5.71
CA TRP A 133 22.53 10.56 6.88
C TRP A 133 22.75 11.43 8.11
N ILE A 134 21.69 11.69 8.88
CA ILE A 134 21.77 12.40 10.15
C ILE A 134 21.80 11.38 11.28
N GLU A 135 22.97 11.19 11.90
CA GLU A 135 23.14 10.45 13.15
C GLU A 135 22.71 11.36 14.32
N ILE A 136 21.76 10.93 15.14
CA ILE A 136 21.14 11.70 16.23
C ILE A 136 21.67 11.19 17.57
N ASN A 137 22.42 12.02 18.27
CA ASN A 137 23.08 11.66 19.52
C ASN A 137 22.27 12.08 20.76
N SER A 138 21.37 13.07 20.62
CA SER A 138 20.46 13.48 21.70
C SER A 138 19.26 12.54 21.83
N GLN A 139 19.09 11.96 23.02
CA GLN A 139 17.97 11.06 23.33
C GLN A 139 16.60 11.76 23.33
N PRO A 140 16.41 12.95 23.96
CA PRO A 140 15.14 13.68 23.84
C PRO A 140 14.74 14.02 22.40
N LEU A 141 15.69 14.40 21.56
CA LEU A 141 15.46 14.65 20.13
C LEU A 141 15.01 13.37 19.41
N ASN A 142 15.71 12.25 19.64
CA ASN A 142 15.38 10.95 19.05
C ASN A 142 13.95 10.50 19.45
N GLU A 143 13.59 10.59 20.73
CA GLU A 143 12.25 10.23 21.22
C GLU A 143 11.14 11.15 20.68
N LEU A 144 11.39 12.46 20.59
CA LEU A 144 10.43 13.38 19.99
C LEU A 144 10.21 13.05 18.51
N LEU A 145 11.28 12.81 17.75
CA LEU A 145 11.19 12.40 16.34
C LEU A 145 10.49 11.04 16.19
N LYS A 146 10.77 10.05 17.05
CA LYS A 146 10.04 8.76 17.06
C LYS A 146 8.54 8.90 17.35
N SER A 147 8.14 9.87 18.17
CA SER A 147 6.72 10.08 18.49
C SER A 147 5.96 10.82 17.36
N GLU A 148 6.53 11.92 16.86
CA GLU A 148 5.96 12.75 15.79
C GLU A 148 5.99 12.07 14.42
N PHE A 149 7.07 11.34 14.12
CA PHE A 149 7.34 10.75 12.81
C PHE A 149 7.31 9.21 12.85
N LYS A 150 6.49 8.64 13.75
CA LYS A 150 6.35 7.19 13.99
C LYS A 150 6.14 6.33 12.75
N TYR A 151 5.50 6.87 11.71
CA TYR A 151 5.20 6.20 10.43
C TYR A 151 6.16 6.57 9.28
N LEU A 152 7.24 7.31 9.55
CA LEU A 152 8.31 7.66 8.61
C LEU A 152 9.61 6.88 8.89
N LEU A 153 9.73 6.33 10.11
CA LEU A 153 11.00 5.87 10.68
C LEU A 153 10.94 4.41 11.15
N GLU A 154 9.86 3.70 10.83
CA GLU A 154 9.64 2.27 11.07
C GLU A 154 10.66 1.46 10.25
N GLY A 155 11.61 0.83 10.94
CA GLY A 155 12.80 0.19 10.33
C GLY A 155 14.00 1.12 10.09
N LEU A 156 13.90 2.44 10.36
CA LEU A 156 15.00 3.39 10.14
C LEU A 156 15.72 3.79 11.45
N LEU A 157 15.00 3.85 12.57
CA LEU A 157 15.55 4.19 13.89
C LEU A 157 15.58 3.02 14.90
N ASP A 158 15.26 1.80 14.48
CA ASP A 158 15.00 0.70 15.42
C ASP A 158 16.26 -0.02 15.93
N ASP A 159 17.36 0.03 15.17
CA ASP A 159 18.69 -0.47 15.59
C ASP A 159 19.76 0.64 15.71
N ASP A 160 19.80 1.60 14.77
CA ASP A 160 20.74 2.74 14.78
C ASP A 160 19.99 4.09 14.89
N PRO A 161 20.49 5.08 15.64
CA PRO A 161 19.80 6.36 15.82
C PRO A 161 20.14 7.33 14.67
N GLY A 162 19.60 7.10 13.47
CA GLY A 162 19.69 8.11 12.41
C GLY A 162 18.60 8.08 11.35
N VAL A 163 18.63 9.08 10.47
CA VAL A 163 17.57 9.35 9.50
C VAL A 163 18.14 9.94 8.22
N ASP A 164 17.52 9.64 7.08
CA ASP A 164 17.81 10.28 5.80
C ASP A 164 17.45 11.79 5.87
N ALA A 165 18.41 12.66 5.58
CA ALA A 165 18.19 14.11 5.54
C ALA A 165 17.08 14.50 4.55
N ARG A 166 16.85 13.69 3.50
CA ARG A 166 15.76 13.87 2.54
C ARG A 166 14.37 13.72 3.17
N GLU A 167 14.17 12.76 4.07
CA GLU A 167 12.89 12.57 4.76
C GLU A 167 12.60 13.67 5.78
N LEU A 168 13.64 14.18 6.46
CA LEU A 168 13.54 15.39 7.29
C LEU A 168 13.14 16.61 6.43
N TYR A 169 13.76 16.80 5.27
CA TYR A 169 13.43 17.91 4.36
C TYR A 169 12.03 17.79 3.74
N VAL A 170 11.57 16.58 3.40
CA VAL A 170 10.17 16.36 2.96
C VAL A 170 9.20 16.70 4.10
N SER A 171 9.58 16.40 5.35
CA SER A 171 8.82 16.69 6.57
C SER A 171 9.00 18.11 7.14
N ARG A 172 9.68 19.01 6.40
CA ARG A 172 10.12 20.33 6.92
C ARG A 172 9.02 21.24 7.43
N GLU A 173 7.80 21.11 6.93
CA GLU A 173 6.65 21.90 7.37
C GLU A 173 6.28 21.57 8.82
N ARG A 174 6.29 20.28 9.21
CA ARG A 174 6.09 19.85 10.61
C ARG A 174 7.31 20.15 11.50
N LEU A 175 8.52 20.06 10.96
CA LEU A 175 9.72 20.50 11.69
C LEU A 175 9.69 22.01 12.00
N ALA A 176 9.17 22.84 11.10
CA ALA A 176 8.99 24.27 11.32
C ALA A 176 7.96 24.57 12.41
N GLU A 177 6.82 23.85 12.44
CA GLU A 177 5.84 23.95 13.52
C GLU A 177 6.45 23.63 14.89
N LEU A 178 7.19 22.53 14.99
CA LEU A 178 7.86 22.11 16.23
C LEU A 178 8.97 23.08 16.63
N ALA A 179 9.81 23.53 15.68
CA ALA A 179 10.84 24.55 15.93
C ALA A 179 10.26 25.89 16.43
N ALA A 180 9.04 26.25 16.00
CA ALA A 180 8.33 27.45 16.46
C ALA A 180 7.74 27.31 17.88
N MET A 181 7.59 26.09 18.40
CA MET A 181 7.15 25.85 19.79
C MET A 181 8.31 25.90 20.82
N ALA A 182 9.57 26.00 20.37
CA ALA A 182 10.73 25.98 21.25
C ALA A 182 10.77 27.20 22.20
N PRO A 183 10.78 27.02 23.53
CA PRO A 183 10.75 28.15 24.47
C PRO A 183 12.09 28.91 24.49
N PRO A 184 12.07 30.25 24.59
CA PRO A 184 13.27 31.09 24.55
C PRO A 184 14.26 30.73 25.67
N GLU A 185 15.56 30.90 25.41
CA GLU A 185 16.62 30.32 26.25
C GLU A 185 16.56 30.75 27.73
N GLU A 186 16.14 32.00 27.97
CA GLU A 186 16.12 32.68 29.27
C GLU A 186 15.11 32.09 30.29
N GLU A 187 14.02 31.46 29.82
CA GLU A 187 12.90 31.03 30.68
C GLU A 187 13.21 29.88 31.67
N LEU A 188 14.36 29.21 31.51
CA LEU A 188 14.81 28.13 32.40
C LEU A 188 15.78 28.62 33.49
N GLN A 189 16.64 29.61 33.19
CA GLN A 189 17.61 30.14 34.17
C GLN A 189 16.91 30.84 35.35
N LEU A 190 15.71 31.40 35.11
CA LEU A 190 14.89 31.99 36.17
C LEU A 190 14.21 30.95 37.08
N LYS A 191 13.99 29.73 36.61
CA LYS A 191 13.30 28.67 37.37
C LYS A 191 14.28 27.83 38.19
N SER A 192 15.45 27.49 37.63
CA SER A 192 16.53 26.80 38.38
C SER A 192 17.02 27.56 39.62
N ASN A 193 16.79 28.87 39.67
CA ASN A 193 17.23 29.74 40.77
C ASN A 193 16.16 29.91 41.87
N LEU A 194 14.95 29.36 41.71
CA LEU A 194 13.86 29.49 42.69
C LEU A 194 13.70 28.24 43.58
N ASP A 195 13.95 27.04 43.06
CA ASP A 195 13.85 25.78 43.83
C ASP A 195 15.05 25.55 44.79
N GLY A 196 15.93 26.55 44.95
CA GLY A 196 17.23 26.42 45.61
C GLY A 196 17.29 26.68 47.12
N VAL A 197 16.19 27.06 47.78
CA VAL A 197 16.20 27.44 49.21
C VAL A 197 14.93 27.04 49.98
N GLU A 198 14.91 25.84 50.58
CA GLU A 198 14.66 25.68 52.04
C GLU A 198 14.98 24.26 52.54
N THR A 199 14.87 24.01 53.86
CA THR A 199 15.87 23.17 54.56
C THR A 199 15.34 22.08 55.50
N LYS A 200 15.78 20.84 55.26
CA LYS A 200 16.01 19.69 56.17
C LYS A 200 15.23 19.60 57.51
N LYS A 201 14.53 18.47 57.70
CA LYS A 201 14.64 17.45 58.79
C LYS A 201 13.30 16.70 58.95
N SER A 202 13.16 15.47 59.45
CA SER A 202 13.96 14.24 59.58
C SER A 202 13.28 13.43 60.70
N GLU A 203 12.88 12.18 60.44
CA GLU A 203 12.58 11.12 61.43
C GLU A 203 11.49 11.39 62.50
N ASP A 204 10.39 10.63 62.44
CA ASP A 204 10.09 9.64 63.49
C ASP A 204 9.18 8.52 62.94
N ASP A 205 9.03 7.40 63.66
CA ASP A 205 8.53 6.11 63.12
C ASP A 205 7.31 5.50 63.86
N GLN A 206 6.64 4.56 63.17
CA GLN A 206 5.68 3.55 63.67
C GLN A 206 4.25 3.97 64.12
N PRO A 207 3.26 3.02 64.15
CA PRO A 207 1.87 3.36 63.83
C PRO A 207 0.81 2.79 64.80
N ALA A 208 -0.46 2.95 64.38
CA ALA A 208 -1.63 2.10 64.69
C ALA A 208 -2.21 2.11 66.12
N LYS A 209 -3.51 2.43 66.18
CA LYS A 209 -4.48 1.78 67.07
C LYS A 209 -5.87 1.77 66.44
N GLU A 210 -6.74 0.92 66.97
CA GLU A 210 -7.80 0.22 66.23
C GLU A 210 -9.14 0.29 67.00
N GLN A 211 -10.25 -0.04 66.33
CA GLN A 211 -11.61 -0.28 66.88
C GLN A 211 -12.35 1.02 67.34
N ASN A 212 -13.68 1.14 67.36
CA ASN A 212 -14.83 0.26 67.01
C ASN A 212 -16.06 1.19 66.69
N ASP A 213 -17.30 0.84 66.32
CA ASP A 213 -18.16 -0.37 66.21
C ASP A 213 -19.41 -0.02 65.31
N LYS A 214 -20.31 -0.97 65.05
CA LYS A 214 -21.76 -0.84 64.67
C LYS A 214 -22.20 -0.62 63.21
N SER A 215 -22.20 -1.74 62.48
CA SER A 215 -23.42 -2.41 61.94
C SER A 215 -24.63 -1.59 61.42
N ILE A 216 -25.10 -1.91 60.20
CA ILE A 216 -26.25 -2.83 59.98
C ILE A 216 -26.33 -3.30 58.51
N ASP A 217 -26.91 -4.48 58.30
CA ASP A 217 -26.99 -5.26 57.05
C ASP A 217 -28.12 -4.83 56.07
N LYS A 218 -27.87 -4.88 54.73
CA LYS A 218 -28.71 -5.64 53.76
C LYS A 218 -28.28 -5.62 52.27
N THR A 219 -28.38 -6.82 51.67
CA THR A 219 -28.73 -7.17 50.28
C THR A 219 -27.86 -6.77 49.07
N GLY A 220 -27.47 -7.78 48.27
CA GLY A 220 -27.49 -7.72 46.80
C GLY A 220 -26.12 -7.60 46.08
N PRO A 221 -25.66 -8.63 45.34
CA PRO A 221 -24.36 -8.59 44.67
C PRO A 221 -24.42 -8.49 43.12
N ARG A 222 -23.31 -7.98 42.56
CA ARG A 222 -22.73 -8.17 41.20
C ARG A 222 -23.14 -7.26 40.01
N ASP A 223 -22.11 -6.56 39.56
CA ASP A 223 -21.60 -6.57 38.17
C ASP A 223 -22.35 -5.80 37.07
N HIS A 224 -22.53 -4.50 37.26
CA HIS A 224 -22.42 -3.56 36.13
C HIS A 224 -20.95 -3.26 35.82
N ILE A 225 -20.38 -3.94 34.84
CA ILE A 225 -19.14 -3.51 34.20
C ILE A 225 -19.49 -2.33 33.27
N THR A 226 -19.38 -1.11 33.80
CA THR A 226 -19.46 0.10 32.97
C THR A 226 -18.27 0.12 32.02
N ILE A 227 -18.54 0.30 30.73
CA ILE A 227 -17.51 0.43 29.69
C ILE A 227 -16.76 1.75 29.94
N PRO A 228 -15.41 1.76 30.04
CA PRO A 228 -14.65 3.00 30.02
C PRO A 228 -14.73 3.65 28.64
N ASP A 229 -15.11 4.93 28.59
CA ASP A 229 -15.06 5.73 27.37
C ASP A 229 -13.63 5.93 26.85
N GLU A 230 -13.58 6.38 25.60
CA GLU A 230 -12.41 6.67 24.75
C GLU A 230 -11.12 7.05 25.50
N SER A 231 -10.21 6.09 25.66
CA SER A 231 -8.83 6.37 26.06
C SER A 231 -8.09 7.05 24.89
N ILE A 232 -8.07 8.38 24.90
CA ILE A 232 -7.17 9.18 24.06
C ILE A 232 -5.76 8.65 24.24
N ILE A 233 -5.09 8.25 23.15
CA ILE A 233 -3.74 7.71 23.20
C ILE A 233 -2.78 8.84 23.55
N THR A 234 -2.28 8.86 24.78
CA THR A 234 -1.23 9.78 25.21
C THR A 234 0.09 9.44 24.50
N PRO A 235 0.84 10.45 24.02
CA PRO A 235 2.24 10.27 23.62
C PRO A 235 3.11 9.75 24.76
N LEU A 236 4.28 9.22 24.41
CA LEU A 236 5.28 8.72 25.36
C LEU A 236 5.72 9.85 26.31
N GLU A 237 5.87 9.56 27.61
CA GLU A 237 6.07 10.56 28.66
C GLU A 237 7.51 11.15 28.69
N LEU A 238 7.87 11.92 27.67
CA LEU A 238 8.98 12.88 27.75
C LEU A 238 8.70 13.87 28.88
N SER A 239 9.69 14.12 29.76
CA SER A 239 9.52 15.11 30.81
C SER A 239 9.41 16.53 30.20
N LYS A 240 8.79 17.46 30.93
CA LYS A 240 8.62 18.84 30.44
C LYS A 240 9.96 19.56 30.21
N THR A 241 11.04 19.12 30.86
CA THR A 241 12.40 19.62 30.55
C THR A 241 12.94 19.01 29.27
N ASP A 242 12.80 17.70 29.09
CA ASP A 242 13.36 16.97 27.94
C ASP A 242 12.65 17.34 26.64
N TYR A 243 11.32 17.47 26.68
CA TYR A 243 10.51 17.96 25.55
C TYR A 243 10.94 19.38 25.12
N ASN A 244 11.16 20.28 26.07
CA ASN A 244 11.62 21.64 25.78
C ASN A 244 13.06 21.69 25.25
N GLN A 245 13.93 20.76 25.68
CA GLN A 245 15.26 20.58 25.09
C GLN A 245 15.13 20.06 23.65
N ALA A 246 14.33 19.02 23.43
CA ALA A 246 14.12 18.41 22.12
C ALA A 246 13.57 19.42 21.09
N LEU A 247 12.68 20.34 21.47
CA LEU A 247 12.20 21.41 20.57
C LEU A 247 13.32 22.39 20.17
N ARG A 248 14.21 22.77 21.10
CA ARG A 248 15.39 23.62 20.80
C ARG A 248 16.39 22.90 19.87
N GLU A 249 16.50 21.59 20.01
CA GLU A 249 17.37 20.74 19.19
C GLU A 249 16.76 20.46 17.80
N ILE A 250 15.44 20.30 17.70
CA ILE A 250 14.70 20.30 16.43
C ILE A 250 14.95 21.60 15.68
N LYS A 251 14.96 22.76 16.34
CA LYS A 251 15.24 24.04 15.67
C LYS A 251 16.63 24.05 15.01
N LEU A 252 17.66 23.59 15.71
CA LEU A 252 19.02 23.49 15.16
C LEU A 252 19.12 22.51 13.97
N LEU A 253 18.40 21.39 14.04
CA LEU A 253 18.31 20.41 12.96
C LEU A 253 17.53 20.97 11.76
N TYR A 254 16.42 21.66 11.99
CA TYR A 254 15.61 22.31 10.97
C TYR A 254 16.41 23.39 10.22
N GLU A 255 17.12 24.28 10.92
CA GLU A 255 17.95 25.32 10.31
C GLU A 255 19.05 24.71 9.42
N PHE A 256 19.70 23.63 9.86
CA PHE A 256 20.66 22.87 9.05
C PHE A 256 20.04 22.24 7.79
N ILE A 257 18.88 21.59 7.92
CA ILE A 257 18.19 20.91 6.82
C ILE A 257 17.68 21.91 5.77
N ILE A 258 17.24 23.11 6.16
CA ILE A 258 16.83 24.16 5.22
C ILE A 258 18.03 24.70 4.43
N ASP A 259 19.15 24.99 5.10
CA ASP A 259 20.37 25.52 4.45
C ASP A 259 20.94 24.53 3.42
N GLU A 260 21.09 23.26 3.79
CA GLU A 260 21.64 22.22 2.92
C GLU A 260 20.82 22.03 1.63
N PHE A 261 19.50 21.96 1.75
CA PHE A 261 18.61 21.71 0.62
C PHE A 261 18.15 22.99 -0.11
N GLN A 262 18.58 24.19 0.29
CA GLN A 262 18.24 25.45 -0.41
C GLN A 262 18.59 25.40 -1.91
N LYS A 263 19.74 24.81 -2.27
CA LYS A 263 20.15 24.58 -3.67
C LYS A 263 19.21 23.65 -4.44
N VAL A 264 18.62 22.67 -3.74
CA VAL A 264 17.62 21.74 -4.30
C VAL A 264 16.28 22.45 -4.48
N ASP A 265 15.84 23.23 -3.49
CA ASP A 265 14.61 24.02 -3.53
C ASP A 265 14.63 24.99 -4.73
N ASP A 266 15.75 25.70 -4.96
CA ASP A 266 15.90 26.64 -6.08
C ASP A 266 16.00 25.95 -7.46
N LYS A 267 16.59 24.76 -7.53
CA LYS A 267 16.60 23.95 -8.75
C LYS A 267 15.21 23.37 -9.06
N LEU A 268 14.48 22.92 -8.04
CA LEU A 268 13.14 22.37 -8.16
C LEU A 268 12.14 23.44 -8.61
N LYS A 269 12.19 24.65 -8.04
CA LYS A 269 11.36 25.80 -8.46
C LYS A 269 11.53 26.12 -9.96
N ARG A 270 12.77 26.18 -10.44
CA ARG A 270 13.09 26.44 -11.86
C ARG A 270 12.51 25.37 -12.77
N LEU A 271 12.82 24.09 -12.49
CA LEU A 271 12.34 22.98 -13.33
C LEU A 271 10.81 22.86 -13.33
N THR A 272 10.17 23.02 -12.17
CA THR A 272 8.70 22.95 -12.04
C THR A 272 8.00 24.07 -12.80
N ALA A 273 8.60 25.27 -12.88
CA ALA A 273 8.06 26.38 -13.65
C ALA A 273 8.02 26.09 -15.18
N ASP A 274 9.00 25.33 -15.68
CA ASP A 274 9.04 24.84 -17.07
C ASP A 274 8.21 23.55 -17.30
N GLY A 275 7.52 23.04 -16.27
CA GLY A 275 6.81 21.75 -16.31
C GLY A 275 7.72 20.51 -16.37
N MET A 276 9.01 20.68 -16.07
CA MET A 276 10.06 19.68 -16.18
C MET A 276 10.49 19.12 -14.81
N ILE A 277 11.09 17.94 -14.81
CA ILE A 277 11.74 17.34 -13.65
C ILE A 277 12.91 16.44 -14.08
N SER A 278 13.91 16.29 -13.21
CA SER A 278 15.04 15.34 -13.36
C SER A 278 14.87 14.17 -12.40
N TRP A 279 15.20 12.94 -12.80
CA TRP A 279 15.00 11.73 -11.98
C TRP A 279 15.59 11.81 -10.55
N LYS A 280 16.80 12.38 -10.39
CA LYS A 280 17.45 12.64 -9.08
C LYS A 280 16.67 13.58 -8.12
N LEU A 281 15.57 14.21 -8.57
CA LEU A 281 14.76 15.14 -7.76
C LEU A 281 13.31 14.66 -7.53
N LEU A 282 12.95 13.45 -7.97
CA LEU A 282 11.59 12.91 -7.80
C LEU A 282 11.16 12.85 -6.32
N TRP A 283 12.09 12.57 -5.40
CA TRP A 283 11.88 12.56 -3.95
C TRP A 283 11.48 13.93 -3.36
N ALA A 284 11.92 15.04 -3.96
CA ALA A 284 11.60 16.40 -3.52
C ALA A 284 10.33 16.95 -4.23
N PHE A 285 10.04 16.41 -5.41
CA PHE A 285 8.86 16.72 -6.22
C PHE A 285 7.61 16.01 -5.65
N ILE A 286 7.69 14.69 -5.47
CA ILE A 286 6.60 13.83 -4.97
C ILE A 286 6.75 13.67 -3.46
N ARG A 287 5.95 14.41 -2.69
CA ARG A 287 5.99 14.42 -1.22
C ARG A 287 4.97 13.47 -0.60
N ARG A 288 5.28 12.97 0.60
CA ARG A 288 4.35 12.21 1.45
C ARG A 288 3.03 12.97 1.67
N GLY A 289 1.93 12.24 1.75
CA GLY A 289 0.58 12.77 1.96
C GLY A 289 -0.07 13.41 0.73
N GLN A 290 0.68 13.65 -0.36
CA GLN A 290 0.10 14.17 -1.60
C GLN A 290 -0.81 13.14 -2.28
N ARG A 291 -1.87 13.65 -2.93
CA ARG A 291 -2.76 12.90 -3.82
C ARG A 291 -2.08 12.76 -5.18
N LEU A 292 -1.91 11.54 -5.65
CA LEU A 292 -1.23 11.21 -6.90
C LEU A 292 -2.17 10.43 -7.83
N GLU A 293 -1.93 10.52 -9.14
CA GLU A 293 -2.60 9.71 -10.16
C GLU A 293 -1.62 8.79 -10.89
N THR A 294 -2.11 7.61 -11.30
CA THR A 294 -1.40 6.58 -12.07
C THR A 294 -2.42 5.77 -12.89
N SER A 295 -1.98 4.87 -13.76
CA SER A 295 -2.88 3.90 -14.40
C SER A 295 -3.17 2.69 -13.50
N HIS A 296 -4.42 2.25 -13.52
CA HIS A 296 -4.85 0.97 -12.96
C HIS A 296 -4.40 -0.18 -13.87
N SER A 297 -3.80 -1.22 -13.30
CA SER A 297 -2.97 -2.19 -14.04
C SER A 297 -3.73 -3.09 -15.01
N SER A 298 -4.95 -3.52 -14.67
CA SER A 298 -5.74 -4.44 -15.50
C SER A 298 -6.64 -3.74 -16.53
N THR A 299 -6.93 -2.45 -16.31
CA THR A 299 -7.90 -1.68 -17.14
C THR A 299 -7.23 -0.67 -18.06
N GLY A 300 -6.22 0.05 -17.55
CA GLY A 300 -5.62 1.26 -18.14
C GLY A 300 -6.14 2.58 -17.55
N GLU A 301 -7.30 2.58 -16.90
CA GLU A 301 -7.98 3.80 -16.42
C GLU A 301 -7.19 4.55 -15.31
N LYS A 302 -7.44 5.85 -15.14
CA LYS A 302 -6.84 6.65 -14.05
C LYS A 302 -7.19 6.06 -12.67
N GLN A 303 -6.22 6.02 -11.76
CA GLN A 303 -6.38 5.63 -10.36
C GLN A 303 -5.72 6.67 -9.46
N GLY A 304 -6.48 7.23 -8.53
CA GLY A 304 -5.95 8.05 -7.45
C GLY A 304 -5.37 7.18 -6.33
N PHE A 305 -4.30 7.66 -5.70
CA PHE A 305 -3.76 7.11 -4.46
C PHE A 305 -3.09 8.22 -3.62
N ILE A 306 -2.83 7.96 -2.35
CA ILE A 306 -2.14 8.90 -1.45
C ILE A 306 -0.73 8.40 -1.13
N MET A 307 0.26 9.26 -1.31
CA MET A 307 1.69 8.98 -1.12
C MET A 307 2.02 8.67 0.35
N THR A 308 2.75 7.57 0.61
CA THR A 308 3.23 7.22 1.96
C THR A 308 4.75 7.33 2.11
N SER A 309 5.52 6.83 1.13
CA SER A 309 6.98 6.79 1.15
C SER A 309 7.54 6.52 -0.26
N TRP A 310 8.83 6.75 -0.46
CA TRP A 310 9.54 6.45 -1.70
C TRP A 310 10.86 5.74 -1.41
N GLU A 311 11.45 5.11 -2.43
CA GLU A 311 12.78 4.50 -2.36
C GLU A 311 13.50 4.72 -3.70
N TYR A 312 14.82 4.91 -3.68
CA TYR A 312 15.66 4.73 -4.86
C TYR A 312 16.28 3.33 -4.80
N SER A 313 15.88 2.48 -5.73
CA SER A 313 16.21 1.05 -5.74
C SER A 313 16.71 0.60 -7.12
N THR A 314 17.01 -0.68 -7.27
CA THR A 314 17.33 -1.31 -8.57
C THR A 314 16.36 -2.44 -8.87
N ASP A 315 15.87 -2.51 -10.11
CA ASP A 315 15.00 -3.60 -10.53
C ASP A 315 15.76 -4.94 -10.72
N CYS A 316 15.04 -6.00 -11.09
CA CYS A 316 15.62 -7.32 -11.33
C CYS A 316 16.56 -7.41 -12.55
N THR A 317 16.70 -6.33 -13.33
CA THR A 317 17.69 -6.20 -14.42
C THR A 317 18.94 -5.42 -14.00
N GLY A 318 18.93 -4.82 -12.79
CA GLY A 318 19.96 -3.89 -12.32
C GLY A 318 19.73 -2.44 -12.75
N THR A 319 18.59 -2.11 -13.34
CA THR A 319 18.26 -0.75 -13.78
C THR A 319 17.77 0.07 -12.57
N PRO A 320 18.27 1.31 -12.36
CA PRO A 320 17.78 2.17 -11.30
C PRO A 320 16.30 2.55 -11.48
N VAL A 321 15.54 2.46 -10.40
CA VAL A 321 14.10 2.77 -10.34
C VAL A 321 13.80 3.62 -9.10
N PHE A 322 12.93 4.61 -9.26
CA PHE A 322 12.32 5.32 -8.14
C PHE A 322 10.99 4.65 -7.81
N LEU A 323 10.92 4.02 -6.64
CA LEU A 323 9.73 3.37 -6.11
C LEU A 323 8.85 4.42 -5.41
N VAL A 324 7.56 4.37 -5.69
CA VAL A 324 6.53 5.23 -5.12
C VAL A 324 5.57 4.33 -4.38
N HIS A 325 5.54 4.42 -3.06
CA HIS A 325 4.62 3.66 -2.20
C HIS A 325 3.47 4.56 -1.75
N GLY A 326 2.27 4.01 -1.71
CA GLY A 326 1.10 4.73 -1.22
C GLY A 326 -0.05 3.84 -0.81
N ARG A 327 -1.17 4.49 -0.48
CA ARG A 327 -2.43 3.86 -0.07
C ARG A 327 -3.58 4.18 -1.02
N TRP A 328 -4.46 3.21 -1.21
CA TRP A 328 -5.75 3.31 -1.88
C TRP A 328 -6.83 2.58 -1.07
N LEU A 329 -8.10 2.60 -1.48
CA LEU A 329 -9.21 1.93 -0.78
C LEU A 329 -9.96 0.96 -1.69
N GLU A 330 -10.32 -0.21 -1.16
CA GLU A 330 -11.14 -1.20 -1.87
C GLU A 330 -12.31 -1.70 -1.00
N TRP A 331 -13.49 -1.86 -1.62
CA TRP A 331 -14.65 -2.53 -1.02
C TRP A 331 -14.50 -4.05 -1.09
N THR A 332 -14.28 -4.70 0.05
CA THR A 332 -14.05 -6.17 0.11
C THR A 332 -15.31 -7.03 -0.06
N GLY A 333 -16.47 -6.41 -0.32
CA GLY A 333 -17.78 -7.05 -0.24
C GLY A 333 -18.47 -6.90 1.13
N TYR A 334 -17.73 -6.50 2.17
CA TYR A 334 -18.24 -6.31 3.53
C TYR A 334 -17.87 -4.95 4.16
N ARG A 335 -16.69 -4.43 3.85
CA ARG A 335 -16.22 -3.11 4.28
C ARG A 335 -15.20 -2.53 3.30
N TYR A 336 -14.99 -1.22 3.35
CA TYR A 336 -13.86 -0.56 2.71
C TYR A 336 -12.61 -0.82 3.55
N THR A 337 -11.51 -1.22 2.91
CA THR A 337 -10.21 -1.44 3.56
C THR A 337 -9.10 -0.67 2.85
N GLN A 338 -8.12 -0.20 3.62
CA GLN A 338 -6.91 0.38 3.07
C GLN A 338 -6.04 -0.70 2.42
N GLN A 339 -5.60 -0.45 1.19
CA GLN A 339 -4.70 -1.30 0.43
C GLN A 339 -3.43 -0.54 0.07
N ALA A 340 -2.29 -1.24 0.07
CA ALA A 340 -1.02 -0.69 -0.39
C ALA A 340 -0.95 -0.69 -1.93
N ILE A 341 -0.21 0.26 -2.49
CA ILE A 341 0.14 0.31 -3.90
C ILE A 341 1.60 0.74 -4.05
N THR A 342 2.35 0.01 -4.87
CA THR A 342 3.68 0.43 -5.32
C THR A 342 3.61 0.74 -6.82
N ARG A 343 4.28 1.82 -7.22
CA ARG A 343 4.50 2.21 -8.62
C ARG A 343 5.98 2.51 -8.82
N GLN A 344 6.45 2.41 -10.06
CA GLN A 344 7.86 2.54 -10.42
C GLN A 344 8.02 3.65 -11.47
N ILE A 345 9.01 4.51 -11.27
CA ILE A 345 9.50 5.46 -12.27
C ILE A 345 10.93 5.03 -12.64
N PRO A 346 11.12 4.36 -13.80
CA PRO A 346 12.45 4.03 -14.30
C PRO A 346 13.33 5.28 -14.46
N ASP A 347 14.64 5.11 -14.36
CA ASP A 347 15.59 6.19 -14.64
C ASP A 347 15.41 6.78 -16.05
N PHE A 348 15.69 8.08 -16.17
CA PHE A 348 15.66 8.81 -17.42
C PHE A 348 16.74 9.89 -17.44
N ALA A 349 17.53 9.90 -18.52
CA ALA A 349 18.60 10.87 -18.70
C ALA A 349 18.05 12.30 -18.88
N GLY A 350 18.63 13.27 -18.16
CA GLY A 350 18.35 14.69 -18.33
C GLY A 350 17.05 15.16 -17.67
N LEU A 351 16.16 15.75 -18.47
CA LEU A 351 14.88 16.33 -18.06
C LEU A 351 13.73 15.69 -18.82
N LYS A 352 12.63 15.44 -18.10
CA LYS A 352 11.38 14.92 -18.64
C LYS A 352 10.22 15.76 -18.10
N LYS A 353 9.11 15.88 -18.84
CA LYS A 353 7.92 16.56 -18.32
C LYS A 353 7.32 15.77 -17.17
N SER A 354 6.80 16.46 -16.17
CA SER A 354 6.05 15.82 -15.07
C SER A 354 4.82 15.05 -15.58
N ALA A 355 4.14 15.59 -16.61
CA ALA A 355 2.99 14.97 -17.27
C ALA A 355 3.31 13.73 -18.13
N ASP A 356 4.59 13.39 -18.34
CA ASP A 356 5.02 12.18 -19.07
C ASP A 356 5.40 11.03 -18.11
N LEU A 357 5.23 11.20 -16.80
CA LEU A 357 5.56 10.19 -15.77
C LEU A 357 4.42 9.18 -15.55
N PRO A 358 4.72 7.93 -15.15
CA PRO A 358 3.69 6.91 -14.84
C PRO A 358 3.01 7.14 -13.47
N VAL A 359 3.51 8.09 -12.69
CA VAL A 359 2.90 8.65 -11.47
C VAL A 359 2.98 10.16 -11.58
N GLN A 360 1.88 10.85 -11.36
CA GLN A 360 1.76 12.31 -11.49
C GLN A 360 1.05 12.89 -10.27
N HIS A 361 1.18 14.20 -10.05
CA HIS A 361 0.31 14.89 -9.08
C HIS A 361 -1.12 14.89 -9.60
N LEU A 362 -2.08 14.63 -8.72
CA LEU A 362 -3.49 14.60 -9.10
C LEU A 362 -3.94 15.97 -9.61
N SER A 363 -4.35 16.05 -10.87
CA SER A 363 -4.87 17.29 -11.47
C SER A 363 -6.27 17.63 -10.95
N SER A 364 -6.71 18.90 -11.07
CA SER A 364 -8.08 19.29 -10.69
C SER A 364 -9.15 18.59 -11.55
N GLU A 365 -8.88 18.38 -12.84
CA GLU A 365 -9.75 17.63 -13.75
C GLU A 365 -9.86 16.15 -13.31
N SER A 366 -8.72 15.49 -13.07
CA SER A 366 -8.69 14.13 -12.54
C SER A 366 -9.33 14.03 -11.15
N PHE A 367 -9.23 15.06 -10.29
CA PHE A 367 -9.89 15.08 -8.98
C PHE A 367 -11.42 15.04 -9.11
N GLU A 368 -12.00 15.84 -10.01
CA GLU A 368 -13.44 15.83 -10.29
C GLU A 368 -13.90 14.50 -10.92
N GLU A 369 -13.15 13.99 -11.90
CA GLU A 369 -13.37 12.70 -12.56
C GLU A 369 -13.38 11.54 -11.54
N LEU A 370 -12.32 11.40 -10.74
CA LEU A 370 -12.19 10.36 -9.71
C LEU A 370 -13.26 10.51 -8.62
N THR A 371 -13.67 11.74 -8.27
CA THR A 371 -14.76 11.98 -7.30
C THR A 371 -16.11 11.50 -7.86
N ALA A 372 -16.43 11.82 -9.12
CA ALA A 372 -17.66 11.38 -9.77
C ALA A 372 -17.70 9.85 -9.93
N ARG A 373 -16.57 9.24 -10.28
CA ARG A 373 -16.43 7.78 -10.35
C ARG A 373 -16.54 7.12 -8.98
N GLY A 374 -15.86 7.63 -7.96
CA GLY A 374 -15.90 7.08 -6.60
C GLY A 374 -17.30 7.15 -5.97
N ARG A 375 -18.09 8.19 -6.25
CA ARG A 375 -19.52 8.21 -5.90
C ARG A 375 -20.31 7.10 -6.61
N THR A 376 -20.00 6.81 -7.87
CA THR A 376 -20.61 5.71 -8.63
C THR A 376 -20.17 4.34 -8.10
N TYR A 377 -18.92 4.21 -7.65
CA TYR A 377 -18.40 3.03 -6.94
C TYR A 377 -19.17 2.78 -5.65
N ILE A 378 -19.27 3.79 -4.76
CA ILE A 378 -19.98 3.68 -3.46
C ILE A 378 -21.45 3.30 -3.66
N LYS A 379 -22.12 3.90 -4.65
CA LYS A 379 -23.52 3.61 -5.02
C LYS A 379 -23.77 2.15 -5.44
N TYR A 380 -22.74 1.45 -5.93
CA TYR A 380 -22.81 0.06 -6.37
C TYR A 380 -21.94 -0.90 -5.53
N ALA A 381 -21.41 -0.44 -4.40
CA ALA A 381 -20.66 -1.24 -3.42
C ALA A 381 -21.61 -2.11 -2.58
N GLY A 382 -22.02 -3.23 -3.16
CA GLY A 382 -23.01 -4.13 -2.58
C GLY A 382 -23.38 -5.26 -3.54
N ILE A 383 -24.63 -5.72 -3.49
CA ILE A 383 -25.18 -6.73 -4.41
C ILE A 383 -26.19 -6.05 -5.34
N HIS A 384 -25.79 -5.80 -6.59
CA HIS A 384 -26.60 -5.01 -7.53
C HIS A 384 -26.75 -5.71 -8.89
N HIS A 385 -27.99 -5.90 -9.33
CA HIS A 385 -28.31 -6.37 -10.69
C HIS A 385 -28.36 -5.16 -11.63
N LEU A 386 -27.43 -5.10 -12.58
CA LEU A 386 -27.16 -3.93 -13.41
C LEU A 386 -27.05 -4.30 -14.90
N ASN A 387 -27.14 -3.27 -15.74
CA ASN A 387 -26.84 -3.35 -17.17
C ASN A 387 -25.48 -2.68 -17.43
N TYR A 388 -24.70 -3.25 -18.34
CA TYR A 388 -23.31 -2.90 -18.59
C TYR A 388 -23.04 -2.76 -20.09
N THR A 389 -22.22 -1.78 -20.47
CA THR A 389 -22.02 -1.36 -21.87
C THR A 389 -20.59 -1.59 -22.39
N SER A 390 -19.80 -2.43 -21.71
CA SER A 390 -18.39 -2.66 -22.05
C SER A 390 -17.96 -4.13 -21.87
N ASN A 391 -16.66 -4.39 -21.85
CA ASN A 391 -16.05 -5.70 -21.64
C ASN A 391 -15.80 -5.95 -20.14
N ILE A 392 -15.97 -7.19 -19.68
CA ILE A 392 -15.52 -7.63 -18.35
C ILE A 392 -14.04 -8.02 -18.45
N ILE A 393 -13.24 -7.78 -17.40
CA ILE A 393 -11.81 -8.12 -17.38
C ILE A 393 -11.59 -9.37 -16.53
N VAL A 394 -10.87 -10.34 -17.09
CA VAL A 394 -10.54 -11.62 -16.43
C VAL A 394 -9.10 -11.98 -16.80
N ASP A 395 -8.21 -12.10 -15.81
CA ASP A 395 -6.77 -12.34 -16.00
C ASP A 395 -6.17 -11.41 -17.08
N ASP A 396 -6.37 -10.10 -16.90
CA ASP A 396 -6.02 -8.99 -17.80
C ASP A 396 -6.60 -9.05 -19.23
N LYS A 397 -7.52 -10.00 -19.51
CA LYS A 397 -8.19 -10.13 -20.83
C LYS A 397 -9.57 -9.50 -20.81
N LYS A 398 -9.84 -8.62 -21.78
CA LYS A 398 -11.15 -7.98 -22.00
C LYS A 398 -12.08 -8.94 -22.77
N ILE A 399 -13.15 -9.41 -22.11
CA ILE A 399 -14.14 -10.36 -22.64
C ILE A 399 -15.49 -9.65 -22.86
N ARG A 400 -16.15 -9.89 -24.00
CA ARG A 400 -17.42 -9.23 -24.36
C ARG A 400 -18.54 -9.55 -23.37
N ALA A 401 -18.99 -8.52 -22.65
CA ALA A 401 -19.92 -8.64 -21.51
C ALA A 401 -21.15 -7.72 -21.57
N GLU A 402 -21.30 -6.92 -22.64
CA GLU A 402 -22.43 -6.01 -22.87
C GLU A 402 -23.79 -6.67 -22.63
N GLY A 403 -24.59 -6.10 -21.72
CA GLY A 403 -25.87 -6.63 -21.28
C GLY A 403 -25.97 -6.70 -19.76
N ARG A 404 -26.66 -7.73 -19.24
CA ARG A 404 -26.90 -7.86 -17.79
C ARG A 404 -25.71 -8.46 -17.05
N LEU A 405 -25.43 -7.92 -15.87
CA LEU A 405 -24.51 -8.49 -14.90
C LEU A 405 -25.02 -8.32 -13.45
N MET A 406 -24.32 -8.93 -12.51
CA MET A 406 -24.49 -8.72 -11.08
C MET A 406 -23.15 -8.27 -10.48
N VAL A 407 -23.10 -7.08 -9.89
CA VAL A 407 -22.00 -6.68 -9.01
C VAL A 407 -22.21 -7.36 -7.66
N ASP A 408 -21.20 -8.10 -7.19
CA ASP A 408 -21.19 -8.80 -5.89
C ASP A 408 -19.74 -9.25 -5.58
N VAL A 409 -18.99 -8.41 -4.85
CA VAL A 409 -17.59 -8.69 -4.50
C VAL A 409 -17.47 -9.84 -3.49
N ALA A 410 -18.45 -10.01 -2.60
CA ALA A 410 -18.43 -11.08 -1.60
C ALA A 410 -18.62 -12.46 -2.25
N SER A 411 -19.57 -12.60 -3.19
CA SER A 411 -19.69 -13.82 -3.99
C SER A 411 -18.52 -14.00 -4.96
N TYR A 412 -17.94 -12.94 -5.53
CA TYR A 412 -16.74 -13.06 -6.35
C TYR A 412 -15.61 -13.74 -5.59
N ARG A 413 -15.25 -13.21 -4.42
CA ARG A 413 -14.19 -13.75 -3.56
C ARG A 413 -14.47 -15.21 -3.17
N ARG A 414 -15.69 -15.51 -2.71
CA ARG A 414 -16.15 -16.88 -2.36
C ARG A 414 -16.05 -17.87 -3.53
N MET A 415 -16.32 -17.43 -4.76
CA MET A 415 -16.27 -18.28 -5.95
C MET A 415 -14.86 -18.42 -6.55
N ASN A 416 -13.94 -17.51 -6.20
CA ASN A 416 -12.57 -17.46 -6.72
C ASN A 416 -11.58 -17.42 -5.54
N PRO A 417 -11.50 -18.47 -4.69
CA PRO A 417 -10.74 -18.42 -3.43
C PRO A 417 -9.23 -18.16 -3.61
N ASN A 418 -8.65 -18.54 -4.76
CA ASN A 418 -7.25 -18.23 -5.08
C ASN A 418 -6.99 -16.73 -5.33
N ALA A 419 -8.05 -15.92 -5.50
CA ALA A 419 -7.99 -14.47 -5.65
C ALA A 419 -8.47 -13.73 -4.39
N ASP A 420 -8.89 -14.43 -3.33
CA ASP A 420 -9.33 -13.81 -2.09
C ASP A 420 -8.12 -13.41 -1.21
N ARG A 421 -7.92 -12.10 -1.06
CA ARG A 421 -6.86 -11.52 -0.20
C ARG A 421 -7.32 -11.23 1.23
N TRP A 422 -8.60 -11.48 1.55
CA TRP A 422 -9.23 -11.11 2.82
C TRP A 422 -10.05 -12.26 3.40
N ASP A 423 -9.54 -13.50 3.38
CA ASP A 423 -10.18 -14.69 3.95
C ASP A 423 -10.74 -14.49 5.38
N TYR A 424 -10.10 -13.63 6.19
CA TYR A 424 -10.56 -13.25 7.55
C TYR A 424 -11.80 -12.33 7.59
N ASP A 425 -12.22 -11.74 6.46
CA ASP A 425 -13.41 -10.86 6.37
C ASP A 425 -14.73 -11.62 6.35
N ASP A 426 -14.72 -12.90 5.94
CA ASP A 426 -15.94 -13.71 5.84
C ASP A 426 -16.51 -13.97 7.25
N PRO A 427 -17.76 -13.55 7.56
CA PRO A 427 -18.40 -13.81 8.85
C PRO A 427 -18.43 -15.30 9.27
N ARG A 428 -18.24 -16.22 8.33
CA ARG A 428 -18.21 -17.67 8.55
C ARG A 428 -16.84 -18.21 8.99
N HIS A 429 -15.77 -17.44 8.80
CA HIS A 429 -14.37 -17.83 9.08
C HIS A 429 -13.72 -16.95 10.17
N PHE A 430 -14.54 -16.33 11.02
CA PHE A 430 -14.18 -15.23 11.92
C PHE A 430 -13.14 -15.59 13.00
N SER A 431 -11.85 -15.54 12.65
CA SER A 431 -10.77 -15.53 13.63
C SER A 431 -10.69 -14.13 14.28
N SER A 432 -11.24 -14.00 15.48
CA SER A 432 -11.45 -12.72 16.19
C SER A 432 -10.18 -11.90 16.46
N ARG A 433 -8.99 -12.49 16.29
CA ARG A 433 -7.69 -11.83 16.46
C ARG A 433 -7.34 -10.93 15.28
N ARG A 434 -7.23 -11.48 14.05
CA ARG A 434 -6.90 -10.72 12.83
C ARG A 434 -7.99 -9.71 12.46
N ALA A 435 -9.24 -9.98 12.82
CA ALA A 435 -10.34 -9.02 12.66
C ALA A 435 -10.15 -7.76 13.53
N ARG A 436 -9.69 -7.88 14.78
CA ARG A 436 -9.36 -6.73 15.64
C ARG A 436 -8.18 -5.92 15.11
N GLU A 437 -7.14 -6.61 14.67
CA GLU A 437 -5.90 -5.98 14.16
C GLU A 437 -6.16 -5.14 12.89
N ASN A 438 -7.00 -5.63 11.97
CA ASN A 438 -7.35 -4.92 10.73
C ASN A 438 -8.54 -3.94 10.86
N MET A 439 -9.30 -3.97 11.97
CA MET A 439 -10.49 -3.11 12.12
C MET A 439 -10.15 -1.62 12.09
N ALA A 440 -9.00 -1.23 12.64
CA ALA A 440 -8.57 0.17 12.79
C ALA A 440 -8.36 0.94 11.46
N SER A 441 -8.30 0.26 10.31
CA SER A 441 -8.15 0.87 8.98
C SER A 441 -9.27 0.43 8.02
N SER A 442 -10.49 0.26 8.55
CA SER A 442 -11.64 -0.17 7.76
C SER A 442 -12.97 0.44 8.21
N ARG A 443 -13.85 0.73 7.25
CA ARG A 443 -15.18 1.34 7.46
C ARG A 443 -16.25 0.64 6.63
N THR A 444 -17.43 0.42 7.19
CA THR A 444 -18.55 -0.26 6.48
C THR A 444 -19.29 0.64 5.50
N THR A 445 -19.14 1.96 5.63
CA THR A 445 -19.73 2.99 4.77
C THR A 445 -18.69 4.06 4.42
N MET A 446 -18.97 4.85 3.39
CA MET A 446 -18.26 6.11 3.09
C MET A 446 -19.30 7.22 2.89
N ALA A 447 -18.96 8.45 3.25
CA ALA A 447 -19.84 9.62 3.06
C ALA A 447 -19.66 10.22 1.66
N GLU A 448 -20.60 11.05 1.18
CA GLU A 448 -20.51 11.68 -0.17
C GLU A 448 -19.48 12.82 -0.26
N ASN A 449 -18.98 13.28 0.90
CA ASN A 449 -17.96 14.29 1.11
C ASN A 449 -16.65 13.72 1.71
N ASP A 450 -16.47 12.41 1.62
CA ASP A 450 -15.30 11.70 2.16
C ASP A 450 -14.09 11.94 1.25
N GLU A 451 -13.02 12.54 1.78
CA GLU A 451 -11.83 12.93 1.01
C GLU A 451 -11.06 11.74 0.40
N ASP A 452 -11.32 10.52 0.86
CA ASP A 452 -10.76 9.31 0.26
C ASP A 452 -11.60 8.75 -0.91
N ILE A 453 -12.70 9.38 -1.35
CA ILE A 453 -13.49 8.93 -2.53
C ILE A 453 -12.60 8.79 -3.78
N ILE A 454 -11.66 9.72 -3.97
CA ILE A 454 -10.75 9.78 -5.11
C ILE A 454 -9.76 8.60 -5.19
N ILE A 455 -9.53 7.87 -4.09
CA ILE A 455 -8.61 6.72 -4.05
C ILE A 455 -9.32 5.36 -4.18
N LEU A 456 -10.57 5.37 -4.65
CA LEU A 456 -11.31 4.17 -5.05
C LEU A 456 -10.92 3.73 -6.48
N PRO A 457 -10.82 2.42 -6.75
CA PRO A 457 -10.39 1.89 -8.05
C PRO A 457 -11.47 2.13 -9.13
N PRO A 458 -11.11 1.99 -10.42
CA PRO A 458 -12.07 2.06 -11.51
C PRO A 458 -13.04 0.87 -11.59
N THR A 459 -12.74 -0.24 -10.89
CA THR A 459 -13.44 -1.52 -11.06
C THR A 459 -14.04 -2.09 -9.78
N LEU A 460 -15.24 -2.69 -9.92
CA LEU A 460 -15.85 -3.58 -8.93
C LEU A 460 -15.89 -5.01 -9.48
N HIS A 461 -15.87 -6.01 -8.60
CA HIS A 461 -15.98 -7.40 -9.00
C HIS A 461 -17.43 -7.87 -9.14
N GLY A 462 -17.71 -8.72 -10.13
CA GLY A 462 -19.05 -9.25 -10.36
C GLY A 462 -19.12 -10.32 -11.47
N TYR A 463 -20.34 -10.76 -11.77
CA TYR A 463 -20.64 -11.84 -12.70
C TYR A 463 -21.42 -11.34 -13.92
N SER A 464 -20.86 -11.50 -15.12
CA SER A 464 -21.60 -11.21 -16.36
C SER A 464 -22.48 -12.40 -16.74
N PHE A 465 -23.78 -12.18 -16.89
CA PHE A 465 -24.69 -13.23 -17.38
C PHE A 465 -24.50 -13.51 -18.88
N VAL A 466 -23.82 -12.61 -19.60
CA VAL A 466 -23.55 -12.71 -21.04
C VAL A 466 -22.27 -13.51 -21.28
N ALA A 467 -21.16 -13.12 -20.65
CA ALA A 467 -19.89 -13.86 -20.72
C ALA A 467 -19.87 -15.12 -19.83
N LYS A 468 -20.84 -15.25 -18.92
CA LYS A 468 -21.00 -16.36 -17.95
C LYS A 468 -19.81 -16.56 -17.01
N THR A 469 -19.02 -15.51 -16.81
CA THR A 469 -17.82 -15.49 -15.97
C THR A 469 -17.89 -14.41 -14.90
N TRP A 470 -17.17 -14.65 -13.81
CA TRP A 470 -16.73 -13.64 -12.87
C TRP A 470 -15.60 -12.79 -13.48
N GLY A 471 -15.42 -11.56 -12.99
CA GLY A 471 -14.33 -10.68 -13.37
C GLY A 471 -14.49 -9.25 -12.82
N GLU A 472 -13.56 -8.38 -13.21
CA GLU A 472 -13.59 -6.94 -12.95
C GLU A 472 -14.50 -6.19 -13.93
N ILE A 473 -15.24 -5.20 -13.41
CA ILE A 473 -16.28 -4.43 -14.11
C ILE A 473 -16.02 -2.94 -13.90
N ILE A 474 -15.80 -2.17 -14.97
CA ILE A 474 -15.53 -0.73 -14.88
C ILE A 474 -16.80 0.01 -14.45
N VAL A 475 -16.76 0.73 -13.31
CA VAL A 475 -17.99 1.22 -12.65
C VAL A 475 -18.74 2.29 -13.44
N GLU A 476 -18.05 3.03 -14.31
CA GLU A 476 -18.64 4.09 -15.15
C GLU A 476 -19.55 3.56 -16.26
N HIS A 477 -19.36 2.31 -16.67
CA HIS A 477 -20.19 1.65 -17.67
C HIS A 477 -21.39 0.92 -17.05
N LEU A 478 -21.63 1.08 -15.74
CA LEU A 478 -22.79 0.54 -15.03
C LEU A 478 -24.03 1.42 -15.20
N SER A 479 -25.17 0.78 -15.44
CA SER A 479 -26.47 1.42 -15.58
C SER A 479 -27.56 0.60 -14.88
N PRO A 480 -28.63 1.23 -14.34
CA PRO A 480 -29.80 0.50 -13.88
C PRO A 480 -30.38 -0.37 -15.01
N VAL A 481 -30.86 -1.58 -14.70
CA VAL A 481 -31.47 -2.45 -15.72
C VAL A 481 -32.74 -1.79 -16.28
N PRO A 482 -32.88 -1.63 -17.61
CA PRO A 482 -34.10 -1.10 -18.22
C PRO A 482 -35.22 -2.15 -18.18
N PHE A 483 -35.96 -2.18 -17.07
CA PHE A 483 -37.11 -3.07 -16.89
C PHE A 483 -38.28 -2.65 -17.78
N GLN A 484 -38.68 -3.51 -18.71
CA GLN A 484 -39.87 -3.30 -19.55
C GLN A 484 -41.14 -3.62 -18.73
N PRO A 485 -42.00 -2.64 -18.38
CA PRO A 485 -43.11 -2.84 -17.44
C PRO A 485 -44.18 -3.82 -17.94
N HIS A 486 -44.24 -4.07 -19.25
CA HIS A 486 -45.23 -4.95 -19.87
C HIS A 486 -44.71 -6.35 -20.19
N ILE A 487 -43.43 -6.68 -19.93
CA ILE A 487 -42.83 -7.97 -20.29
C ILE A 487 -43.63 -9.18 -19.78
N PHE A 488 -44.20 -9.07 -18.58
CA PHE A 488 -45.02 -10.11 -17.95
C PHE A 488 -46.40 -10.30 -18.63
N ASN A 489 -46.87 -9.32 -19.41
CA ASN A 489 -48.09 -9.43 -20.21
C ASN A 489 -47.84 -10.10 -21.59
N HIS A 490 -46.59 -10.11 -22.06
CA HIS A 490 -46.17 -10.86 -23.26
C HIS A 490 -45.93 -12.34 -22.98
N LEU A 491 -45.59 -12.69 -21.73
CA LEU A 491 -45.40 -14.06 -21.26
C LEU A 491 -46.64 -14.93 -21.52
N VAL A 492 -46.50 -15.99 -22.33
CA VAL A 492 -47.60 -16.93 -22.65
C VAL A 492 -47.83 -17.94 -21.51
N LEU A 493 -48.41 -17.43 -20.43
CA LEU A 493 -49.09 -18.20 -19.38
C LEU A 493 -50.57 -17.83 -19.38
N ARG A 494 -51.43 -18.73 -18.89
CA ARG A 494 -52.82 -18.37 -18.55
C ARG A 494 -52.81 -17.32 -17.43
N ASP A 495 -53.80 -16.43 -17.43
CA ASP A 495 -53.78 -15.28 -16.53
C ASP A 495 -54.04 -15.63 -15.06
N ASP A 496 -54.61 -16.80 -14.76
CA ASP A 496 -54.69 -17.33 -13.39
C ASP A 496 -53.30 -17.66 -12.81
N TYR A 497 -52.42 -18.31 -13.59
CA TYR A 497 -51.02 -18.51 -13.19
C TYR A 497 -50.25 -17.18 -13.10
N LYS A 498 -50.50 -16.24 -14.02
CA LYS A 498 -49.90 -14.89 -13.96
C LYS A 498 -50.26 -14.16 -12.67
N ASN A 499 -51.54 -14.20 -12.29
CA ASN A 499 -52.05 -13.52 -11.11
C ASN A 499 -51.56 -14.20 -9.83
N MET A 500 -51.57 -15.54 -9.78
CA MET A 500 -50.98 -16.31 -8.67
C MET A 500 -49.50 -15.95 -8.45
N ILE A 501 -48.70 -15.91 -9.52
CA ILE A 501 -47.28 -15.53 -9.45
C ILE A 501 -47.13 -14.08 -8.96
N ARG A 502 -47.94 -13.14 -9.45
CA ARG A 502 -47.94 -11.74 -8.98
C ARG A 502 -48.23 -11.66 -7.48
N SER A 503 -49.36 -12.21 -7.02
CA SER A 503 -49.75 -12.16 -5.61
C SER A 503 -48.71 -12.79 -4.68
N LEU A 504 -48.06 -13.88 -5.11
CA LEU A 504 -47.01 -14.55 -4.33
C LEU A 504 -45.72 -13.72 -4.29
N VAL A 505 -45.35 -13.06 -5.39
CA VAL A 505 -44.21 -12.11 -5.45
C VAL A 505 -44.49 -10.84 -4.65
N ASP A 506 -45.69 -10.25 -4.74
CA ASP A 506 -46.02 -9.02 -4.02
C ASP A 506 -46.13 -9.25 -2.49
N ALA A 507 -46.64 -10.43 -2.06
CA ALA A 507 -46.61 -10.84 -0.66
C ALA A 507 -45.17 -11.05 -0.15
N HIS A 508 -44.30 -11.73 -0.93
CA HIS A 508 -42.88 -11.91 -0.58
C HIS A 508 -42.11 -10.58 -0.60
N ALA A 509 -42.53 -9.62 -1.43
CA ALA A 509 -41.98 -8.26 -1.47
C ALA A 509 -42.58 -7.32 -0.41
N GLY A 510 -43.36 -7.83 0.55
CA GLY A 510 -43.91 -7.07 1.68
C GLY A 510 -44.96 -6.02 1.30
N LYS A 511 -45.65 -6.17 0.15
CA LYS A 511 -46.65 -5.20 -0.30
C LYS A 511 -48.07 -5.59 0.14
N GLY A 512 -48.72 -4.67 0.85
CA GLY A 512 -50.08 -4.84 1.34
C GLY A 512 -50.17 -5.55 2.69
N GLU A 513 -51.38 -5.90 3.12
CA GLU A 513 -51.68 -6.47 4.44
C GLU A 513 -51.05 -7.85 4.69
N SER A 514 -50.52 -8.50 3.65
CA SER A 514 -49.97 -9.87 3.69
C SER A 514 -48.46 -9.95 3.97
N ALA A 515 -47.84 -8.90 4.55
CA ALA A 515 -46.42 -8.85 4.89
C ALA A 515 -45.98 -9.81 6.03
N LEU A 516 -46.74 -10.88 6.30
CA LEU A 516 -46.60 -11.80 7.42
C LEU A 516 -45.70 -13.02 7.15
N LEU A 517 -44.99 -13.04 6.01
CA LEU A 517 -44.05 -14.11 5.63
C LEU A 517 -42.59 -13.80 6.00
N THR A 518 -42.37 -12.98 7.04
CA THR A 518 -41.04 -12.68 7.58
C THR A 518 -40.47 -13.87 8.36
N ASP A 519 -39.76 -14.73 7.61
CA ASP A 519 -38.82 -15.78 8.02
C ASP A 519 -38.89 -16.31 9.48
N VAL A 520 -39.60 -17.42 9.67
CA VAL A 520 -39.67 -18.15 10.96
C VAL A 520 -38.36 -18.87 11.31
N VAL A 521 -37.42 -19.03 10.37
CA VAL A 521 -36.16 -19.77 10.59
C VAL A 521 -34.99 -19.02 9.96
N SER A 522 -34.35 -18.18 10.79
CA SER A 522 -33.20 -17.34 10.41
C SER A 522 -32.25 -18.01 9.41
N GLY A 523 -32.16 -17.41 8.22
CA GLY A 523 -31.30 -17.89 7.13
C GLY A 523 -31.96 -18.87 6.15
N LYS A 524 -33.29 -19.05 6.20
CA LYS A 524 -33.99 -20.03 5.32
C LYS A 524 -35.20 -19.48 4.56
N GLY A 525 -35.84 -18.40 4.99
CA GLY A 525 -37.08 -17.88 4.41
C GLY A 525 -36.94 -16.79 3.35
N GLY A 526 -35.77 -16.13 3.22
CA GLY A 526 -35.62 -14.93 2.38
C GLY A 526 -35.81 -15.12 0.86
N GLY A 527 -35.78 -16.35 0.33
CA GLY A 527 -35.74 -16.62 -1.12
C GLY A 527 -36.99 -17.30 -1.69
N LEU A 528 -37.77 -16.55 -2.47
CA LEU A 528 -38.85 -17.12 -3.29
C LEU A 528 -38.29 -17.76 -4.57
N VAL A 529 -38.38 -19.08 -4.68
CA VAL A 529 -38.01 -19.84 -5.89
C VAL A 529 -39.26 -20.39 -6.58
N VAL A 530 -39.57 -19.89 -7.79
CA VAL A 530 -40.70 -20.35 -8.61
C VAL A 530 -40.17 -21.15 -9.81
N VAL A 531 -40.46 -22.46 -9.85
CA VAL A 531 -40.06 -23.35 -10.96
C VAL A 531 -41.17 -23.40 -12.01
N LEU A 532 -40.99 -22.71 -13.13
CA LEU A 532 -41.89 -22.77 -14.29
C LEU A 532 -41.52 -23.94 -15.20
N HIS A 533 -42.20 -25.08 -15.05
CA HIS A 533 -41.96 -26.28 -15.88
C HIS A 533 -42.99 -26.41 -17.01
N GLY A 534 -42.58 -26.97 -18.15
CA GLY A 534 -43.45 -27.17 -19.32
C GLY A 534 -42.80 -28.00 -20.42
N LYS A 535 -43.59 -28.50 -21.36
CA LYS A 535 -43.05 -29.19 -22.55
C LYS A 535 -42.33 -28.17 -23.45
N PRO A 536 -41.09 -28.45 -23.92
CA PRO A 536 -40.39 -27.55 -24.83
C PRO A 536 -41.18 -27.37 -26.14
N GLY A 537 -41.03 -26.20 -26.77
CA GLY A 537 -41.72 -25.85 -28.01
C GLY A 537 -43.03 -25.05 -27.85
N LYS A 538 -43.61 -24.95 -26.65
CA LYS A 538 -44.63 -23.93 -26.38
C LYS A 538 -43.96 -22.58 -26.22
N GLN A 539 -44.01 -21.77 -27.28
CA GLN A 539 -43.40 -20.43 -27.31
C GLN A 539 -43.99 -19.54 -26.20
N PHE A 540 -43.13 -18.98 -25.35
CA PHE A 540 -43.52 -18.06 -24.28
C PHE A 540 -43.79 -16.62 -24.76
N LEU A 541 -43.85 -16.40 -26.08
CA LEU A 541 -44.19 -15.15 -26.75
C LEU A 541 -45.35 -15.39 -27.72
N ARG A 542 -46.31 -14.46 -27.80
CA ARG A 542 -47.47 -14.56 -28.72
C ARG A 542 -47.05 -14.40 -30.19
N PRO A 543 -47.39 -15.33 -31.10
CA PRO A 543 -47.05 -15.23 -32.53
C PRO A 543 -48.00 -14.32 -33.35
N GLU A 544 -48.71 -13.38 -32.72
CA GLU A 544 -49.84 -12.64 -33.32
C GLU A 544 -49.54 -11.17 -33.67
N GLN A 545 -48.36 -10.87 -34.23
CA GLN A 545 -48.08 -9.54 -34.85
C GLN A 545 -47.31 -9.59 -36.19
N TRP A 546 -47.11 -10.77 -36.80
CA TRP A 546 -46.30 -10.94 -38.02
C TRP A 546 -47.11 -11.07 -39.33
N THR A 547 -48.43 -10.80 -39.33
CA THR A 547 -49.31 -10.99 -40.50
C THR A 547 -50.32 -9.84 -40.69
N LYS A 548 -49.83 -8.59 -40.79
CA LYS A 548 -50.58 -7.46 -41.38
C LYS A 548 -49.69 -6.23 -41.68
N ASN A 549 -48.81 -6.38 -42.68
CA ASN A 549 -48.24 -5.33 -43.54
C ASN A 549 -47.22 -6.02 -44.46
N GLY A 550 -47.54 -6.19 -45.74
CA GLY A 550 -46.74 -7.01 -46.66
C GLY A 550 -47.53 -7.62 -47.81
N ALA A 551 -48.21 -6.78 -48.57
CA ALA A 551 -48.79 -7.04 -49.89
C ALA A 551 -48.73 -5.73 -50.69
#